data_AF-A0A1E3HSE8-F1
#
_entry.id   AF-A0A1E3HSE8-F1
#
_cell.length_a   1.000
_cell.length_b   1.000
_cell.length_c   1.000
_cell.angle_alpha   90.00
_cell.angle_beta   90.00
_cell.angle_gamma   90.00
#
_symmetry.space_group_name_H-M   'P 1'
#
loop_
_entity.id
_entity.type
_entity.pdbx_description
1 polymer ?
#
loop_
_entity_poly.entity_id
_entity_poly.type
_entity_poly.pdbx_seq_one_letter_code
_entity_poly.pdbx_strand_id
1 'polypeptide(L)'
;MAHYQQLATSPSHADAQKQYFPPPKPHPVRHRLRLLLPLLPIAALSLIALALLPSSTDLLSPQTLAPHPSENEHFFTGDIWAHNDLVAAKLERCASLGLLRNTSRPLLPHQRLSDEEELELQREGCGTNETTVVILSSFWFAESFQGHAPTGETVYAQSIMSSLNALGYSYFFSSLGWYNSDMRKTTELWHKYGGNVRMVISDPGQLDTCWNDEGQKCLKTEENPEGIPAWCLLAFWYWDTPGNPLGPKFTLSPSPLNDNIFLSYSIEPTCLRLPFIPHSSRSKPPQAYLLAKQINYLSSFSHNDRDPYAQFAWTLPALSGLREEFNISVVGGMRNNNETMRGLVEESGIRNLGELGVVEFYEQLAESFVLVGVGQPRISPSPWDALCMGVPFINPILAWDEEDPENRTKWHTQQWHMTHMDPPYVYPTQAHNLSALSHSIQQVLENPLEERYIPEHMRFEWVKGRMGEVVEGDWEGRGREVLDEWVGRGEGRGFVM
;
A
#
# COMPACT_ATOMS: atom_id res chain seq x y z
N MET A 1 19.42 -31.62 -10.42
CA MET A 1 18.58 -32.19 -11.49
C MET A 1 17.13 -32.15 -11.00
N ALA A 2 16.49 -31.00 -10.98
CA ALA A 2 15.79 -30.34 -12.10
C ALA A 2 14.53 -31.09 -12.54
N HIS A 3 13.45 -30.94 -11.77
CA HIS A 3 12.09 -30.90 -12.28
C HIS A 3 11.36 -29.74 -11.58
N TYR A 4 11.46 -28.56 -12.18
CA TYR A 4 10.71 -27.37 -11.78
C TYR A 4 9.32 -27.48 -12.41
N GLN A 5 8.31 -27.62 -11.55
CA GLN A 5 6.90 -27.69 -11.94
C GLN A 5 6.38 -26.27 -12.17
N GLN A 6 5.79 -26.00 -13.34
CA GLN A 6 5.17 -24.72 -13.68
C GLN A 6 4.00 -24.45 -12.73
N LEU A 7 4.09 -23.36 -11.97
CA LEU A 7 2.97 -22.82 -11.22
C LEU A 7 2.09 -21.94 -12.12
N ALA A 8 0.80 -22.25 -12.04
CA ALA A 8 -0.37 -21.67 -12.67
C ALA A 8 -0.22 -20.26 -13.28
N THR A 9 -0.55 -20.21 -14.56
CA THR A 9 -0.78 -19.04 -15.40
C THR A 9 -1.92 -18.16 -14.86
N SER A 10 -1.66 -16.85 -14.82
CA SER A 10 -2.69 -15.79 -14.80
C SER A 10 -3.79 -16.07 -15.85
N PRO A 11 -5.07 -15.74 -15.59
CA PRO A 11 -6.12 -15.90 -16.58
C PRO A 11 -5.79 -15.10 -17.84
N SER A 12 -5.79 -15.81 -18.97
CA SER A 12 -5.60 -15.29 -20.31
C SER A 12 -6.62 -14.21 -20.65
N HIS A 13 -6.12 -13.04 -21.06
CA HIS A 13 -6.80 -12.19 -22.02
C HIS A 13 -6.83 -12.91 -23.38
N ALA A 14 -7.78 -13.83 -23.55
CA ALA A 14 -8.07 -14.49 -24.82
C ALA A 14 -9.56 -14.84 -24.86
N ASP A 15 -10.39 -13.81 -25.02
CA ASP A 15 -11.66 -13.88 -25.76
C ASP A 15 -12.12 -12.45 -26.10
N ALA A 16 -11.30 -11.76 -26.87
CA ALA A 16 -11.73 -10.64 -27.71
C ALA A 16 -11.65 -11.12 -29.17
N GLN A 17 -12.50 -12.10 -29.52
CA GLN A 17 -12.74 -12.40 -30.92
C GLN A 17 -13.43 -11.19 -31.56
N LYS A 18 -12.66 -10.49 -32.40
CA LYS A 18 -13.13 -9.59 -33.45
C LYS A 18 -14.13 -10.34 -34.33
N GLN A 19 -15.42 -10.22 -34.05
CA GLN A 19 -16.44 -10.39 -35.08
C GLN A 19 -16.44 -9.13 -35.94
N TYR A 20 -15.70 -9.21 -37.05
CA TYR A 20 -15.86 -8.35 -38.20
C TYR A 20 -17.31 -8.45 -38.69
N PHE A 21 -18.13 -7.42 -38.41
CA PHE A 21 -19.35 -7.19 -39.17
C PHE A 21 -18.95 -6.68 -40.56
N PRO A 22 -19.31 -7.35 -41.66
CA PRO A 22 -19.13 -6.78 -42.98
C PRO A 22 -20.11 -5.59 -43.14
N PRO A 23 -19.72 -4.52 -43.87
CA PRO A 23 -20.63 -3.43 -44.16
C PRO A 23 -21.79 -3.95 -45.01
N PRO A 24 -23.02 -3.44 -44.82
CA PRO A 24 -24.15 -3.83 -45.65
C PRO A 24 -23.89 -3.38 -47.09
N LYS A 25 -23.92 -4.33 -48.03
CA LYS A 25 -23.94 -4.04 -49.47
C LYS A 25 -25.25 -3.34 -49.83
N PRO A 26 -25.22 -2.37 -50.77
CA PRO A 26 -26.41 -1.66 -51.19
C PRO A 26 -27.26 -2.54 -52.09
N HIS A 27 -28.56 -2.63 -51.81
CA HIS A 27 -29.53 -3.15 -52.78
C HIS A 27 -30.22 -1.99 -53.52
N PRO A 28 -30.47 -2.15 -54.84
CA PRO A 28 -30.89 -1.05 -55.68
C PRO A 28 -32.39 -1.06 -55.99
N VAL A 29 -32.86 0.10 -56.46
CA VAL A 29 -34.06 0.36 -57.29
C VAL A 29 -35.44 0.21 -56.63
N ARG A 30 -36.19 1.31 -56.53
CA ARG A 30 -37.33 1.60 -57.44
C ARG A 30 -37.98 2.97 -57.22
N HIS A 31 -38.00 3.73 -58.32
CA HIS A 31 -38.84 4.90 -58.59
C HIS A 31 -40.35 4.61 -58.47
N ARG A 32 -41.11 5.61 -58.01
CA ARG A 32 -42.33 6.21 -58.61
C ARG A 32 -42.82 7.34 -57.69
N LEU A 33 -42.60 8.63 -58.02
CA LEU A 33 -43.39 9.53 -58.89
C LEU A 33 -44.84 9.80 -58.42
N ARG A 34 -45.09 11.03 -57.92
CA ARG A 34 -46.14 12.02 -58.30
C ARG A 34 -46.49 12.92 -57.09
N LEU A 35 -46.13 14.21 -57.10
CA LEU A 35 -46.81 15.39 -57.72
C LEU A 35 -47.88 16.02 -56.81
N LEU A 36 -47.61 17.23 -56.29
CA LEU A 36 -48.39 18.48 -56.50
C LEU A 36 -47.96 19.62 -55.54
N LEU A 37 -47.22 20.58 -56.10
CA LEU A 37 -47.29 22.06 -56.07
C LEU A 37 -48.36 22.81 -55.20
N PRO A 38 -48.29 24.16 -55.02
CA PRO A 38 -47.55 24.94 -54.01
C PRO A 38 -48.44 26.01 -53.30
N LEU A 39 -47.86 26.91 -52.48
CA LEU A 39 -48.14 28.37 -52.35
C LEU A 39 -47.67 28.94 -50.97
N LEU A 40 -46.56 29.70 -50.99
CA LEU A 40 -46.32 31.09 -50.48
C LEU A 40 -47.13 31.68 -49.27
N PRO A 41 -46.70 32.80 -48.62
CA PRO A 41 -45.42 33.13 -47.96
C PRO A 41 -45.61 34.00 -46.65
N ILE A 42 -44.51 34.56 -46.12
CA ILE A 42 -44.42 35.75 -45.24
C ILE A 42 -44.69 35.56 -43.73
N ALA A 43 -43.60 35.49 -42.96
CA ALA A 43 -43.33 36.24 -41.73
C ALA A 43 -41.87 35.94 -41.31
N ALA A 44 -40.85 36.62 -41.84
CA ALA A 44 -40.44 37.99 -41.53
C ALA A 44 -40.10 38.20 -40.03
N LEU A 45 -38.79 38.27 -39.79
CA LEU A 45 -38.13 39.30 -38.97
C LEU A 45 -38.46 39.33 -37.47
N SER A 46 -37.87 38.43 -36.67
CA SER A 46 -37.69 38.68 -35.22
C SER A 46 -36.50 37.99 -34.53
N LEU A 47 -35.64 37.24 -35.23
CA LEU A 47 -34.63 36.38 -34.56
C LEU A 47 -33.16 36.66 -34.91
N ILE A 48 -32.84 37.82 -35.50
CA ILE A 48 -31.46 38.24 -35.78
C ILE A 48 -31.17 39.52 -34.98
N ALA A 49 -31.18 39.41 -33.65
CA ALA A 49 -30.72 40.48 -32.75
C ALA A 49 -30.11 39.95 -31.43
N LEU A 50 -29.84 38.64 -31.31
CA LEU A 50 -29.23 38.04 -30.12
C LEU A 50 -27.86 37.39 -30.38
N ALA A 51 -27.22 37.67 -31.52
CA ALA A 51 -25.95 37.06 -31.91
C ALA A 51 -24.72 38.00 -31.77
N LEU A 52 -24.84 39.14 -31.08
CA LEU A 52 -23.76 40.14 -30.96
C LEU A 52 -23.63 40.72 -29.55
N LEU A 53 -23.62 39.86 -28.52
CA LEU A 53 -23.08 40.23 -27.22
C LEU A 53 -21.78 39.46 -26.98
N PRO A 54 -20.66 40.14 -26.70
CA PRO A 54 -19.42 39.49 -26.35
C PRO A 54 -19.58 38.87 -24.97
N SER A 55 -19.57 37.54 -24.91
CA SER A 55 -19.46 36.78 -23.67
C SER A 55 -18.12 37.12 -23.02
N SER A 56 -18.20 37.98 -22.01
CA SER A 56 -17.18 38.25 -21.02
C SER A 56 -16.68 36.94 -20.42
N THR A 57 -15.39 36.66 -20.65
CA THR A 57 -14.44 36.01 -19.74
C THR A 57 -15.08 35.28 -18.55
N ASP A 58 -15.44 34.02 -18.75
CA ASP A 58 -15.40 33.03 -17.68
C ASP A 58 -13.92 32.78 -17.37
N LEU A 59 -13.39 33.62 -16.48
CA LEU A 59 -12.25 33.25 -15.66
C LEU A 59 -12.62 31.92 -15.00
N LEU A 60 -11.89 30.88 -15.37
CA LEU A 60 -11.79 29.61 -14.65
C LEU A 60 -11.60 29.91 -13.16
N SER A 61 -12.71 30.01 -12.44
CA SER A 61 -12.70 29.83 -11.01
C SER A 61 -12.41 28.35 -10.82
N PRO A 62 -11.27 27.96 -10.21
CA PRO A 62 -11.12 26.60 -9.78
C PRO A 62 -12.23 26.40 -8.75
N GLN A 63 -13.29 25.70 -9.14
CA GLN A 63 -14.06 24.96 -8.16
C GLN A 63 -13.08 23.93 -7.62
N THR A 64 -12.35 24.32 -6.58
CA THR A 64 -11.77 23.41 -5.61
C THR A 64 -12.96 22.62 -5.07
N LEU A 65 -13.31 21.55 -5.77
CA LEU A 65 -13.99 20.41 -5.18
C LEU A 65 -13.26 20.19 -3.86
N ALA A 66 -13.96 20.40 -2.74
CA ALA A 66 -13.42 20.06 -1.44
C ALA A 66 -12.88 18.62 -1.59
N PRO A 67 -11.59 18.39 -1.29
CA PRO A 67 -10.96 17.09 -1.54
C PRO A 67 -11.86 16.01 -0.97
N HIS A 68 -12.09 14.96 -1.76
CA HIS A 68 -12.92 13.86 -1.31
C HIS A 68 -12.38 13.41 0.05
N PRO A 69 -13.22 13.17 1.08
CA PRO A 69 -12.76 12.80 2.42
C PRO A 69 -11.82 11.58 2.46
N SER A 70 -11.57 10.89 1.35
CA SER A 70 -10.61 9.79 1.27
C SER A 70 -9.21 10.18 0.79
N GLU A 71 -8.97 11.38 0.26
CA GLU A 71 -7.71 11.69 -0.43
C GLU A 71 -6.62 12.17 0.54
N ASN A 72 -5.50 11.45 0.56
CA ASN A 72 -4.31 11.86 1.29
C ASN A 72 -3.64 13.02 0.55
N GLU A 73 -3.53 14.19 1.20
CA GLU A 73 -2.99 15.39 0.55
C GLU A 73 -1.56 15.22 0.02
N HIS A 74 -0.84 14.23 0.55
CA HIS A 74 0.51 13.88 0.13
C HIS A 74 0.57 12.65 -0.77
N PHE A 75 -0.56 12.03 -1.11
CA PHE A 75 -0.59 10.87 -2.00
C PHE A 75 -1.66 11.00 -3.06
N PHE A 76 -1.23 10.89 -4.31
CA PHE A 76 -2.08 10.91 -5.48
C PHE A 76 -1.90 9.62 -6.26
N THR A 77 -2.97 9.20 -6.93
CA THR A 77 -2.90 8.11 -7.90
C THR A 77 -2.67 8.68 -9.30
N GLY A 78 -2.14 7.87 -10.21
CA GLY A 78 -1.88 8.33 -11.56
C GLY A 78 -1.31 7.29 -12.51
N ASP A 79 -0.93 7.75 -13.69
CA ASP A 79 -0.21 6.95 -14.66
C ASP A 79 1.30 7.00 -14.38
N ILE A 80 1.91 5.83 -14.27
CA ILE A 80 3.33 5.66 -13.93
C ILE A 80 4.24 6.34 -14.96
N TRP A 81 3.92 6.20 -16.24
CA TRP A 81 4.75 6.76 -17.31
C TRP A 81 4.67 8.27 -17.33
N ALA A 82 3.47 8.83 -17.22
CA ALA A 82 3.27 10.26 -17.11
C ALA A 82 4.01 10.86 -15.91
N HIS A 83 3.96 10.19 -14.75
CA HIS A 83 4.73 10.61 -13.57
C HIS A 83 6.24 10.59 -13.84
N ASN A 84 6.76 9.50 -14.39
CA ASN A 84 8.18 9.40 -14.73
C ASN A 84 8.59 10.47 -15.75
N ASP A 85 7.78 10.75 -16.77
CA ASP A 85 8.04 11.78 -17.77
C ASP A 85 8.07 13.18 -17.14
N LEU A 86 7.19 13.46 -16.16
CA LEU A 86 7.21 14.72 -15.41
C LEU A 86 8.49 14.89 -14.59
N VAL A 87 8.93 13.83 -13.89
CA VAL A 87 10.18 13.86 -13.13
C VAL A 87 11.38 14.02 -14.05
N ALA A 88 11.41 13.29 -15.18
CA ALA A 88 12.45 13.41 -16.20
C ALA A 88 12.52 14.83 -16.78
N ALA A 89 11.38 15.39 -17.20
CA ALA A 89 11.30 16.74 -17.75
C ALA A 89 11.73 17.81 -16.73
N LYS A 90 11.40 17.63 -15.44
CA LYS A 90 11.87 18.50 -14.37
C LYS A 90 13.39 18.49 -14.24
N LEU A 91 14.00 17.31 -14.17
CA LEU A 91 15.47 17.17 -14.06
C LEU A 91 16.18 17.73 -15.29
N GLU A 92 15.66 17.46 -16.49
CA GLU A 92 16.19 17.96 -17.76
C GLU A 92 16.07 19.49 -17.85
N ARG A 93 14.96 20.07 -17.39
CA ARG A 93 14.79 21.53 -17.28
C ARG A 93 15.83 22.11 -16.33
N CYS A 94 15.99 21.57 -15.11
CA CYS A 94 16.99 22.04 -14.16
C CYS A 94 18.42 21.94 -14.72
N ALA A 95 18.73 20.87 -15.46
CA ALA A 95 20.01 20.73 -16.15
C ALA A 95 20.21 21.81 -17.22
N SER A 96 19.18 22.09 -18.03
CA SER A 96 19.24 23.12 -19.08
C SER A 96 19.43 24.54 -18.53
N LEU A 97 18.96 24.80 -17.32
CA LEU A 97 19.16 26.06 -16.60
C LEU A 97 20.51 26.13 -15.87
N GLY A 98 21.29 25.04 -15.85
CA GLY A 98 22.52 24.95 -15.07
C GLY A 98 22.29 24.88 -13.55
N LEU A 99 21.07 24.52 -13.13
CA LEU A 99 20.64 24.45 -11.73
C LEU A 99 20.67 23.03 -11.16
N LEU A 100 20.85 22.00 -12.00
CA LEU A 100 20.91 20.61 -11.54
C LEU A 100 22.22 20.33 -10.79
N ARG A 101 22.10 20.01 -9.51
CA ARG A 101 23.23 19.70 -8.62
C ARG A 101 23.37 18.19 -8.47
N ASN A 102 24.58 17.72 -8.14
CA ASN A 102 24.73 16.32 -7.73
C ASN A 102 24.17 16.15 -6.31
N THR A 103 23.16 15.30 -6.18
CA THR A 103 22.46 14.99 -4.93
C THR A 103 22.48 13.49 -4.62
N SER A 104 23.33 12.72 -5.30
CA SER A 104 23.44 11.27 -5.12
C SER A 104 24.00 10.87 -3.75
N ARG A 105 24.56 11.82 -3.00
CA ARG A 105 25.05 11.65 -1.63
C ARG A 105 24.49 12.73 -0.70
N PRO A 106 24.33 12.47 0.61
CA PRO A 106 23.95 13.49 1.57
C PRO A 106 24.89 14.70 1.50
N LEU A 107 24.32 15.90 1.41
CA LEU A 107 25.10 17.12 1.35
C LEU A 107 25.73 17.41 2.72
N LEU A 108 27.06 17.53 2.74
CA LEU A 108 27.81 17.97 3.90
C LEU A 108 27.39 19.41 4.26
N PRO A 109 27.55 19.85 5.53
CA PRO A 109 27.11 21.17 5.96
C PRO A 109 27.63 22.34 5.10
N HIS A 110 28.87 22.24 4.60
CA HIS A 110 29.46 23.27 3.73
C HIS A 110 29.02 23.20 2.26
N GLN A 111 28.32 22.13 1.86
CA GLN A 111 27.74 21.95 0.53
C GLN A 111 26.25 22.34 0.51
N ARG A 112 25.63 22.57 1.69
CA ARG A 112 24.26 23.03 1.78
C ARG A 112 24.19 24.51 1.39
N LEU A 113 23.14 24.85 0.67
CA LEU A 113 22.83 26.23 0.31
C LEU A 113 22.28 26.96 1.54
N SER A 114 22.35 28.28 1.52
CA SER A 114 21.56 29.09 2.44
C SER A 114 20.05 28.91 2.17
N ASP A 115 19.22 29.20 3.15
CA ASP A 115 17.75 29.11 3.00
C ASP A 115 17.23 30.00 1.85
N GLU A 116 17.90 31.14 1.59
CA GLU A 116 17.54 32.06 0.51
C GLU A 116 17.84 31.46 -0.87
N GLU A 117 19.04 30.90 -1.05
CA GLU A 117 19.43 30.23 -2.30
C GLU A 117 18.59 28.97 -2.56
N GLU A 118 18.30 28.18 -1.53
CA GLU A 118 17.45 27.01 -1.63
C GLU A 118 16.01 27.40 -2.03
N LEU A 119 15.47 28.47 -1.44
CA LEU A 119 14.16 29.00 -1.81
C LEU A 119 14.12 29.51 -3.25
N GLU A 120 15.20 30.12 -3.74
CA GLU A 120 15.32 30.53 -5.14
C GLU A 120 15.26 29.33 -6.09
N LEU A 121 15.99 28.25 -5.78
CA LEU A 121 15.93 27.02 -6.54
C LEU A 121 14.55 26.36 -6.52
N GLN A 122 13.88 26.35 -5.36
CA GLN A 122 12.53 25.80 -5.21
C GLN A 122 11.49 26.55 -6.05
N ARG A 123 11.63 27.88 -6.21
CA ARG A 123 10.74 28.65 -7.11
C ARG A 123 10.86 28.22 -8.56
N GLU A 124 12.04 27.72 -8.93
CA GLU A 124 12.29 27.12 -10.24
C GLU A 124 11.97 25.63 -10.27
N GLY A 125 11.47 25.01 -9.20
CA GLY A 125 11.26 23.55 -9.15
C GLY A 125 12.56 22.74 -9.22
N CYS A 126 13.68 23.36 -8.84
CA CYS A 126 15.03 22.80 -8.87
C CYS A 126 15.68 22.75 -7.47
N GLY A 127 14.87 22.78 -6.41
CA GLY A 127 15.35 22.64 -5.04
C GLY A 127 16.16 21.35 -4.83
N THR A 128 16.96 21.32 -3.76
CA THR A 128 17.81 20.18 -3.42
C THR A 128 16.97 18.90 -3.29
N ASN A 129 15.86 18.93 -2.57
CA ASN A 129 14.99 17.76 -2.43
C ASN A 129 14.28 17.42 -3.75
N GLU A 130 13.80 18.43 -4.48
CA GLU A 130 13.08 18.24 -5.74
C GLU A 130 13.94 17.61 -6.83
N THR A 131 15.26 17.74 -6.72
CA THR A 131 16.25 17.14 -7.63
C THR A 131 16.96 15.93 -7.02
N THR A 132 16.66 15.57 -5.77
CA THR A 132 17.09 14.30 -5.15
C THR A 132 16.08 13.23 -5.50
N VAL A 133 16.58 12.14 -6.09
CA VAL A 133 15.74 11.09 -6.68
C VAL A 133 15.85 9.80 -5.87
N VAL A 134 14.71 9.19 -5.59
CA VAL A 134 14.60 7.81 -5.12
C VAL A 134 14.03 6.94 -6.25
N ILE A 135 14.66 5.82 -6.58
CA ILE A 135 14.06 4.87 -7.54
C ILE A 135 13.23 3.86 -6.75
N LEU A 136 11.94 3.81 -7.03
CA LEU A 136 10.97 2.89 -6.46
C LEU A 136 10.79 1.70 -7.42
N SER A 137 11.53 0.62 -7.17
CA SER A 137 11.51 -0.57 -8.02
C SER A 137 10.48 -1.60 -7.59
N SER A 138 10.10 -1.66 -6.32
CA SER A 138 9.11 -2.65 -5.87
C SER A 138 7.79 -2.50 -6.62
N PHE A 139 7.20 -3.64 -6.99
CA PHE A 139 5.90 -3.69 -7.65
C PHE A 139 4.80 -3.02 -6.83
N TRP A 140 4.90 -3.06 -5.50
CA TRP A 140 3.91 -2.49 -4.59
C TRP A 140 3.78 -0.97 -4.70
N PHE A 141 4.85 -0.27 -5.10
CA PHE A 141 4.78 1.17 -5.38
C PHE A 141 3.94 1.47 -6.63
N ALA A 142 4.14 0.70 -7.70
CA ALA A 142 3.38 0.82 -8.93
C ALA A 142 1.89 0.54 -8.70
N GLU A 143 1.56 -0.58 -8.04
CA GLU A 143 0.18 -0.94 -7.69
C GLU A 143 -0.50 0.12 -6.85
N SER A 144 0.20 0.58 -5.82
CA SER A 144 -0.27 1.64 -4.95
C SER A 144 -0.60 2.90 -5.75
N PHE A 145 0.33 3.37 -6.59
CA PHE A 145 0.19 4.59 -7.37
C PHE A 145 -0.93 4.51 -8.41
N GLN A 146 -1.17 3.34 -8.99
CA GLN A 146 -2.27 3.14 -9.93
C GLN A 146 -3.64 3.03 -9.25
N GLY A 147 -3.69 2.97 -7.92
CA GLY A 147 -4.94 2.85 -7.16
C GLY A 147 -5.52 1.43 -7.18
N HIS A 148 -4.68 0.40 -7.31
CA HIS A 148 -5.10 -0.99 -7.21
C HIS A 148 -5.42 -1.40 -5.74
N ALA A 149 -5.78 -2.67 -5.55
CA ALA A 149 -6.39 -3.18 -4.30
C ALA A 149 -5.51 -2.94 -3.04
N PRO A 150 -6.11 -2.54 -1.90
CA PRO A 150 -5.38 -2.27 -0.67
C PRO A 150 -4.92 -3.56 0.04
N THR A 151 -3.67 -3.95 -0.20
CA THR A 151 -2.93 -4.92 0.62
C THR A 151 -2.09 -4.21 1.68
N GLY A 152 -1.48 -4.97 2.60
CA GLY A 152 -0.59 -4.38 3.61
C GLY A 152 0.62 -3.70 2.97
N GLU A 153 1.19 -4.34 1.94
CA GLU A 153 2.30 -3.83 1.17
C GLU A 153 1.96 -2.56 0.41
N THR A 154 0.77 -2.47 -0.21
CA THR A 154 0.35 -1.23 -0.88
C THR A 154 0.16 -0.09 0.11
N VAL A 155 -0.44 -0.33 1.28
CA VAL A 155 -0.58 0.72 2.33
C VAL A 155 0.80 1.19 2.79
N TYR A 156 1.76 0.27 2.95
CA TYR A 156 3.13 0.63 3.28
C TYR A 156 3.79 1.48 2.18
N ALA A 157 3.65 1.08 0.92
CA ALA A 157 4.16 1.82 -0.23
C ALA A 157 3.54 3.22 -0.35
N GLN A 158 2.22 3.35 -0.14
CA GLN A 158 1.51 4.64 -0.09
C GLN A 158 2.13 5.56 0.95
N SER A 159 2.41 5.04 2.15
CA SER A 159 3.00 5.84 3.21
C SER A 159 4.39 6.36 2.86
N ILE A 160 5.25 5.53 2.25
CA ILE A 160 6.57 5.96 1.80
C ILE A 160 6.45 7.05 0.73
N MET A 161 5.60 6.86 -0.29
CA MET A 161 5.38 7.89 -1.32
C MET A 161 4.80 9.18 -0.76
N SER A 162 3.89 9.08 0.22
CA SER A 162 3.35 10.23 0.94
C SER A 162 4.45 11.03 1.64
N SER A 163 5.34 10.34 2.36
CA SER A 163 6.46 10.97 3.04
C SER A 163 7.46 11.58 2.06
N LEU A 164 7.76 10.91 0.94
CA LEU A 164 8.62 11.47 -0.11
C LEU A 164 8.03 12.75 -0.71
N ASN A 165 6.75 12.74 -1.05
CA ASN A 165 6.03 13.91 -1.56
C ASN A 165 6.02 15.06 -0.54
N ALA A 166 5.73 14.78 0.74
CA ALA A 166 5.71 15.79 1.80
C ALA A 166 7.09 16.39 2.10
N LEU A 167 8.17 15.65 1.84
CA LEU A 167 9.55 16.13 1.96
C LEU A 167 10.06 16.79 0.67
N GLY A 168 9.27 16.78 -0.41
CA GLY A 168 9.62 17.35 -1.70
C GLY A 168 10.61 16.52 -2.53
N TYR A 169 10.83 15.25 -2.19
CA TYR A 169 11.71 14.36 -2.95
C TYR A 169 11.07 13.91 -4.27
N SER A 170 11.90 13.79 -5.31
CA SER A 170 11.49 13.13 -6.56
C SER A 170 11.62 11.62 -6.47
N TYR A 171 10.79 10.90 -7.21
CA TYR A 171 10.99 9.48 -7.42
C TYR A 171 10.58 9.02 -8.81
N PHE A 172 11.29 8.01 -9.30
CA PHE A 172 10.90 7.25 -10.49
C PHE A 172 10.36 5.89 -10.07
N PHE A 173 9.35 5.42 -10.78
CA PHE A 173 9.00 4.00 -10.76
C PHE A 173 9.81 3.28 -11.83
N SER A 174 10.43 2.16 -11.48
CA SER A 174 11.08 1.28 -12.46
C SER A 174 10.33 -0.02 -12.70
N SER A 175 9.43 -0.44 -11.79
CA SER A 175 8.47 -1.52 -12.05
C SER A 175 7.29 -1.02 -12.87
N LEU A 176 6.90 -1.82 -13.86
CA LEU A 176 5.86 -1.49 -14.84
C LEU A 176 4.48 -2.03 -14.47
N GLY A 177 4.21 -2.24 -13.17
CA GLY A 177 2.91 -2.75 -12.69
C GLY A 177 2.71 -4.26 -12.88
N TRP A 178 3.81 -5.04 -12.96
CA TRP A 178 3.73 -6.50 -12.98
C TRP A 178 4.76 -7.06 -12.00
N TYR A 179 4.42 -8.14 -11.31
CA TYR A 179 5.39 -8.86 -10.48
C TYR A 179 6.48 -9.47 -11.35
N ASN A 180 7.62 -8.77 -11.42
CA ASN A 180 8.81 -9.22 -12.11
C ASN A 180 10.06 -8.80 -11.31
N SER A 181 11.11 -9.59 -11.41
CA SER A 181 12.39 -9.30 -10.76
C SER A 181 13.37 -8.55 -11.66
N ASP A 182 12.90 -8.05 -12.82
CA ASP A 182 13.74 -7.38 -13.82
C ASP A 182 14.17 -5.99 -13.33
N MET A 183 15.48 -5.76 -13.29
CA MET A 183 16.09 -4.52 -12.84
C MET A 183 16.65 -3.68 -13.99
N ARG A 184 16.50 -4.09 -15.25
CA ARG A 184 17.05 -3.36 -16.40
C ARG A 184 16.57 -1.91 -16.50
N LYS A 185 15.28 -1.66 -16.20
CA LYS A 185 14.76 -0.28 -16.18
C LYS A 185 15.34 0.54 -15.02
N THR A 186 15.54 -0.09 -13.86
CA THR A 186 16.24 0.52 -12.73
C THR A 186 17.67 0.93 -13.11
N THR A 187 18.40 0.03 -13.77
CA THR A 187 19.76 0.29 -14.27
C THR A 187 19.78 1.38 -15.34
N GLU A 188 18.82 1.41 -16.25
CA GLU A 188 18.67 2.50 -17.25
C GLU A 188 18.50 3.86 -16.57
N LEU A 189 17.59 3.96 -15.59
CA LEU A 189 17.35 5.18 -14.82
C LEU A 189 18.59 5.58 -13.99
N TRP A 190 19.28 4.60 -13.39
CA TRP A 190 20.54 4.83 -12.68
C TRP A 190 21.61 5.42 -13.59
N HIS A 191 21.82 4.86 -14.79
CA HIS A 191 22.81 5.41 -15.72
C HIS A 191 22.45 6.81 -16.21
N LYS A 192 21.15 7.09 -16.41
CA LYS A 192 20.69 8.41 -16.89
C LYS A 192 20.76 9.49 -15.81
N TYR A 193 20.39 9.16 -14.57
CA TYR A 193 20.19 10.13 -13.49
C TYR A 193 21.04 9.87 -12.24
N GLY A 194 22.06 8.99 -12.30
CA GLY A 194 22.81 8.53 -11.13
C GLY A 194 23.47 9.62 -10.30
N GLY A 195 23.77 10.78 -10.89
CA GLY A 195 24.24 11.97 -10.15
C GLY A 195 23.19 12.59 -9.22
N ASN A 196 21.93 12.18 -9.32
CA ASN A 196 20.80 12.67 -8.55
C ASN A 196 20.07 11.55 -7.79
N VAL A 197 20.36 10.28 -8.11
CA VAL A 197 19.73 9.15 -7.43
C VAL A 197 20.43 8.91 -6.10
N ARG A 198 19.67 9.02 -5.01
CA ARG A 198 20.14 8.77 -3.64
C ARG A 198 20.13 7.30 -3.28
N MET A 199 19.07 6.59 -3.68
CA MET A 199 18.88 5.19 -3.38
C MET A 199 17.85 4.55 -4.29
N VAL A 200 17.81 3.23 -4.23
CA VAL A 200 16.90 2.35 -4.95
C VAL A 200 16.20 1.47 -3.91
N ILE A 201 14.88 1.52 -3.85
CA ILE A 201 14.05 0.75 -2.93
C ILE A 201 13.34 -0.34 -3.74
N SER A 202 13.66 -1.62 -3.49
CA SER A 202 13.24 -2.76 -4.33
C SER A 202 12.73 -3.93 -3.50
N ASP A 203 11.96 -4.83 -4.12
CA ASP A 203 11.57 -6.09 -3.48
C ASP A 203 12.79 -7.04 -3.35
N PRO A 204 12.83 -7.95 -2.37
CA PRO A 204 13.94 -8.90 -2.23
C PRO A 204 14.25 -9.72 -3.48
N GLY A 205 13.24 -10.13 -4.25
CA GLY A 205 13.46 -10.87 -5.50
C GLY A 205 14.17 -10.06 -6.58
N GLN A 206 13.92 -8.75 -6.63
CA GLN A 206 14.62 -7.83 -7.53
C GLN A 206 16.07 -7.60 -7.07
N LEU A 207 16.29 -7.50 -5.76
CA LEU A 207 17.64 -7.40 -5.20
C LEU A 207 18.46 -8.66 -5.44
N ASP A 208 17.85 -9.84 -5.25
CA ASP A 208 18.47 -11.13 -5.56
C ASP A 208 18.88 -11.20 -7.03
N THR A 209 18.00 -10.77 -7.93
CA THR A 209 18.31 -10.67 -9.36
C THR A 209 19.45 -9.68 -9.62
N CYS A 210 19.41 -8.48 -9.01
CA CYS A 210 20.48 -7.50 -9.16
C CYS A 210 21.85 -8.03 -8.69
N TRP A 211 21.83 -8.84 -7.63
CA TRP A 211 23.02 -9.39 -6.98
C TRP A 211 23.62 -10.59 -7.71
N ASN A 212 22.75 -11.46 -8.25
CA ASN A 212 23.14 -12.78 -8.75
C ASN A 212 23.04 -12.91 -10.27
N ASP A 213 22.24 -12.09 -10.98
CA ASP A 213 22.11 -12.13 -12.43
C ASP A 213 23.07 -11.14 -13.11
N GLU A 214 24.25 -11.65 -13.47
CA GLU A 214 25.28 -10.89 -14.21
C GLU A 214 24.77 -10.39 -15.58
N GLY A 215 23.73 -11.00 -16.15
CA GLY A 215 23.16 -10.63 -17.44
C GLY A 215 22.52 -9.24 -17.44
N GLN A 216 22.08 -8.74 -16.28
CA GLN A 216 21.44 -7.43 -16.15
C GLN A 216 22.43 -6.31 -15.83
N LYS A 217 23.67 -6.64 -15.43
CA LYS A 217 24.71 -5.67 -15.04
C LYS A 217 24.17 -4.62 -14.07
N CYS A 218 23.43 -5.08 -13.06
CA CYS A 218 22.77 -4.21 -12.11
C CYS A 218 23.74 -3.72 -11.02
N LEU A 219 24.37 -4.65 -10.29
CA LEU A 219 25.30 -4.33 -9.20
C LEU A 219 26.62 -3.74 -9.74
N LYS A 220 27.17 -2.78 -9.00
CA LYS A 220 28.52 -2.26 -9.21
C LYS A 220 29.55 -3.32 -8.82
N THR A 221 30.39 -3.69 -9.78
CA THR A 221 31.49 -4.63 -9.59
C THR A 221 32.73 -4.13 -10.34
N GLU A 222 33.86 -4.82 -10.23
CA GLU A 222 35.06 -4.49 -11.01
C GLU A 222 34.80 -4.58 -12.53
N GLU A 223 33.97 -5.54 -12.94
CA GLU A 223 33.58 -5.78 -14.34
C GLU A 223 32.45 -4.87 -14.81
N ASN A 224 31.73 -4.26 -13.87
CA ASN A 224 30.62 -3.34 -14.11
C ASN A 224 30.76 -2.08 -13.23
N PRO A 225 31.75 -1.20 -13.53
CA PRO A 225 32.05 -0.04 -12.69
C PRO A 225 30.94 1.01 -12.65
N GLU A 226 30.08 1.03 -13.66
CA GLU A 226 28.93 1.95 -13.79
C GLU A 226 27.66 1.41 -13.13
N GLY A 227 27.70 0.21 -12.54
CA GLY A 227 26.56 -0.39 -11.85
C GLY A 227 26.13 0.38 -10.60
N ILE A 228 25.04 -0.07 -10.00
CA ILE A 228 24.48 0.49 -8.78
C ILE A 228 25.33 0.01 -7.59
N PRO A 229 25.92 0.92 -6.79
CA PRO A 229 26.62 0.53 -5.56
C PRO A 229 25.71 -0.27 -4.63
N ALA A 230 26.25 -1.32 -4.00
CA ALA A 230 25.46 -2.19 -3.13
C ALA A 230 24.73 -1.41 -2.02
N TRP A 231 25.39 -0.39 -1.46
CA TRP A 231 24.84 0.43 -0.38
C TRP A 231 23.68 1.34 -0.82
N CYS A 232 23.47 1.55 -2.12
CA CYS A 232 22.30 2.28 -2.63
C CYS A 232 21.03 1.41 -2.67
N LEU A 233 21.15 0.09 -2.55
CA LEU A 233 20.07 -0.87 -2.71
C LEU A 233 19.46 -1.20 -1.36
N LEU A 234 18.25 -0.71 -1.08
CA LEU A 234 17.48 -1.03 0.12
C LEU A 234 16.32 -1.96 -0.24
N ALA A 235 16.02 -2.92 0.65
CA ALA A 235 14.88 -3.80 0.48
C ALA A 235 13.60 -3.15 1.03
N PHE A 236 12.56 -3.09 0.23
CA PHE A 236 11.19 -2.85 0.69
C PHE A 236 10.60 -4.19 1.14
N TRP A 237 10.45 -4.38 2.45
CA TRP A 237 10.03 -5.67 2.96
C TRP A 237 9.03 -5.55 4.09
N TYR A 238 7.78 -5.92 3.79
CA TYR A 238 6.69 -5.85 4.75
C TYR A 238 6.83 -6.86 5.91
N TRP A 239 7.64 -7.90 5.71
CA TRP A 239 7.81 -9.01 6.64
C TRP A 239 9.03 -8.81 7.55
N ASP A 240 9.13 -9.65 8.59
CA ASP A 240 10.11 -9.45 9.66
C ASP A 240 11.51 -10.00 9.36
N THR A 241 11.67 -10.79 8.31
CA THR A 241 12.98 -11.34 7.94
C THR A 241 13.84 -10.31 7.22
N PRO A 242 15.17 -10.46 7.19
CA PRO A 242 15.99 -9.69 6.26
C PRO A 242 15.58 -9.97 4.81
N GLY A 243 15.45 -8.91 4.01
CA GLY A 243 15.08 -8.97 2.59
C GLY A 243 16.19 -8.51 1.64
N ASN A 244 17.36 -8.17 2.18
CA ASN A 244 18.50 -7.65 1.43
C ASN A 244 19.73 -8.57 1.60
N PRO A 245 20.55 -8.80 0.55
CA PRO A 245 21.83 -9.51 0.69
C PRO A 245 22.77 -8.92 1.75
N LEU A 246 22.74 -7.61 1.99
CA LEU A 246 23.48 -6.92 3.06
C LEU A 246 22.85 -7.06 4.45
N GLY A 247 21.74 -7.81 4.56
CA GLY A 247 21.09 -8.16 5.81
C GLY A 247 20.09 -7.12 6.34
N PRO A 248 19.75 -7.20 7.64
CA PRO A 248 18.65 -6.41 8.23
C PRO A 248 18.93 -4.90 8.20
N LYS A 249 20.20 -4.48 8.30
CA LYS A 249 20.62 -3.07 8.22
C LYS A 249 20.36 -2.39 6.86
N PHE A 250 19.92 -3.14 5.85
CA PHE A 250 19.55 -2.66 4.51
C PHE A 250 18.13 -3.11 4.11
N THR A 251 17.34 -3.56 5.08
CA THR A 251 15.94 -3.97 4.89
C THR A 251 15.05 -2.96 5.60
N LEU A 252 14.11 -2.34 4.89
CA LEU A 252 13.07 -1.49 5.46
C LEU A 252 11.87 -2.35 5.82
N SER A 253 11.39 -2.25 7.06
CA SER A 253 10.20 -2.96 7.52
C SER A 253 9.30 -2.09 8.39
N PRO A 254 7.98 -2.30 8.34
CA PRO A 254 7.01 -1.54 9.14
C PRO A 254 6.93 -2.00 10.60
N SER A 255 7.69 -3.03 10.98
CA SER A 255 7.69 -3.63 12.32
C SER A 255 8.85 -3.12 13.17
N PRO A 256 8.62 -2.71 14.43
CA PRO A 256 9.68 -2.38 15.36
C PRO A 256 10.26 -3.60 16.09
N LEU A 257 9.77 -4.82 15.82
CA LEU A 257 10.08 -6.03 16.60
C LEU A 257 11.17 -6.91 16.00
N ASN A 258 11.89 -6.42 15.00
CA ASN A 258 12.97 -7.14 14.33
C ASN A 258 14.18 -6.22 14.10
N ASP A 259 15.28 -6.81 13.63
CA ASP A 259 16.55 -6.09 13.44
C ASP A 259 16.57 -5.22 12.17
N ASN A 260 15.53 -5.27 11.34
CA ASN A 260 15.45 -4.45 10.12
C ASN A 260 15.38 -2.96 10.47
N ILE A 261 15.63 -2.11 9.48
CA ILE A 261 15.40 -0.67 9.63
C ILE A 261 13.91 -0.44 9.79
N PHE A 262 13.52 -0.08 11.01
CA PHE A 262 12.16 0.32 11.30
C PHE A 262 11.80 1.61 10.54
N LEU A 263 10.87 1.46 9.62
CA LEU A 263 10.18 2.53 8.91
C LEU A 263 8.71 2.13 8.85
N SER A 264 7.91 2.65 9.78
CA SER A 264 6.49 2.34 9.85
C SER A 264 5.71 2.91 8.64
N TYR A 265 4.42 2.59 8.57
CA TYR A 265 3.47 3.29 7.71
C TYR A 265 2.53 4.14 8.55
N SER A 266 2.06 5.23 7.96
CA SER A 266 1.11 6.10 8.63
C SER A 266 -0.32 5.72 8.31
N ILE A 267 -1.13 5.56 9.36
CA ILE A 267 -2.59 5.44 9.26
C ILE A 267 -3.27 6.79 9.45
N GLU A 268 -2.57 7.80 10.02
CA GLU A 268 -3.15 9.06 10.46
C GLU A 268 -3.88 9.85 9.36
N PRO A 269 -3.31 10.02 8.14
CA PRO A 269 -4.00 10.74 7.07
C PRO A 269 -5.36 10.13 6.76
N THR A 270 -5.42 8.81 6.56
CA THR A 270 -6.68 8.10 6.32
C THR A 270 -7.58 8.17 7.55
N CYS A 271 -7.02 7.85 8.72
CA CYS A 271 -7.72 7.73 9.99
C CYS A 271 -8.59 8.94 10.34
N LEU A 272 -8.02 10.15 10.25
CA LEU A 272 -8.68 11.37 10.68
C LEU A 272 -9.88 11.74 9.81
N ARG A 273 -10.02 11.11 8.64
CA ARG A 273 -11.13 11.34 7.71
C ARG A 273 -12.19 10.25 7.77
N LEU A 274 -11.86 9.09 8.35
CA LEU A 274 -12.83 8.02 8.57
C LEU A 274 -13.87 8.43 9.62
N PRO A 275 -15.10 7.92 9.56
CA PRO A 275 -16.06 8.15 10.63
C PRO A 275 -15.54 7.62 11.96
N PHE A 276 -15.72 8.40 13.03
CA PHE A 276 -15.60 7.92 14.40
C PHE A 276 -16.98 8.00 15.02
N ILE A 277 -17.50 6.84 15.41
CA ILE A 277 -18.79 6.73 16.08
C ILE A 277 -18.49 6.42 17.55
N PRO A 278 -18.81 7.37 18.47
CA PRO A 278 -18.69 7.12 19.90
C PRO A 278 -19.46 5.87 20.30
N HIS A 279 -18.94 5.09 21.25
CA HIS A 279 -19.49 3.77 21.59
C HIS A 279 -20.99 3.82 21.96
N SER A 280 -21.42 4.88 22.64
CA SER A 280 -22.82 5.13 23.02
C SER A 280 -23.78 5.25 21.82
N SER A 281 -23.27 5.66 20.65
CA SER A 281 -24.03 5.93 19.43
C SER A 281 -23.95 4.79 18.39
N ARG A 282 -23.16 3.75 18.65
CA ARG A 282 -23.04 2.59 17.77
C ARG A 282 -24.31 1.74 17.78
N SER A 283 -24.43 0.90 16.75
CA SER A 283 -25.50 -0.07 16.54
C SER A 283 -25.99 -0.78 17.83
N LYS A 284 -27.32 -0.97 17.93
CA LYS A 284 -28.00 -1.70 18.99
C LYS A 284 -28.85 -2.82 18.36
N PRO A 285 -28.60 -4.11 18.63
CA PRO A 285 -27.55 -4.65 19.52
C PRO A 285 -26.12 -4.33 19.05
N PRO A 286 -25.11 -4.32 19.94
CA PRO A 286 -23.72 -4.09 19.57
C PRO A 286 -23.25 -5.08 18.48
N GLN A 287 -22.41 -4.61 17.55
CA GLN A 287 -21.87 -5.42 16.46
C GLN A 287 -20.38 -5.74 16.66
N ALA A 288 -20.00 -7.02 16.57
CA ALA A 288 -18.62 -7.47 16.47
C ALA A 288 -18.28 -7.75 15.00
N TYR A 289 -17.17 -7.19 14.51
CA TYR A 289 -16.70 -7.39 13.14
C TYR A 289 -15.61 -8.47 13.10
N LEU A 290 -15.72 -9.43 12.21
CA LEU A 290 -14.69 -10.46 12.00
C LEU A 290 -13.63 -9.94 11.01
N LEU A 291 -12.36 -10.02 11.40
CA LEU A 291 -11.25 -9.75 10.49
C LEU A 291 -11.07 -10.92 9.52
N ALA A 292 -11.90 -10.99 8.49
CA ALA A 292 -11.81 -12.01 7.44
C ALA A 292 -12.15 -11.41 6.07
N LYS A 293 -11.27 -11.57 5.09
CA LYS A 293 -11.52 -11.13 3.69
C LYS A 293 -12.18 -12.20 2.84
N GLN A 294 -12.04 -13.46 3.24
CA GLN A 294 -12.54 -14.63 2.51
C GLN A 294 -13.25 -15.54 3.50
N ILE A 295 -14.38 -16.11 3.10
CA ILE A 295 -15.17 -16.97 3.98
C ILE A 295 -14.39 -18.22 4.41
N ASN A 296 -13.45 -18.64 3.56
CA ASN A 296 -12.59 -19.79 3.81
C ASN A 296 -11.58 -19.59 4.96
N TYR A 297 -11.36 -18.36 5.44
CA TYR A 297 -10.58 -18.10 6.65
C TYR A 297 -11.25 -18.63 7.91
N LEU A 298 -12.56 -18.92 7.84
CA LEU A 298 -13.32 -19.54 8.93
C LEU A 298 -13.34 -21.07 8.84
N SER A 299 -12.55 -21.66 7.94
CA SER A 299 -12.42 -23.11 7.82
C SER A 299 -11.35 -23.66 8.76
N SER A 300 -11.58 -24.85 9.32
CA SER A 300 -10.61 -25.56 10.16
C SER A 300 -9.42 -26.12 9.37
N PHE A 301 -9.43 -26.02 8.05
CA PHE A 301 -8.36 -26.53 7.20
C PHE A 301 -7.45 -25.39 6.76
N SER A 302 -6.17 -25.43 7.14
CA SER A 302 -5.19 -24.54 6.51
C SER A 302 -5.12 -24.88 5.02
N HIS A 303 -5.37 -23.88 4.18
CA HIS A 303 -5.14 -24.00 2.74
C HIS A 303 -3.71 -23.60 2.35
N ASN A 304 -2.89 -23.27 3.36
CA ASN A 304 -1.52 -22.84 3.18
C ASN A 304 -0.59 -23.83 3.88
N ASP A 305 -0.13 -24.84 3.15
CA ASP A 305 0.89 -25.79 3.64
C ASP A 305 2.19 -25.08 4.08
N ARG A 306 2.38 -23.81 3.70
CA ARG A 306 3.56 -23.01 4.08
C ARG A 306 3.41 -22.30 5.42
N ASP A 307 2.20 -22.18 5.98
CA ASP A 307 1.96 -21.61 7.30
C ASP A 307 1.17 -22.61 8.16
N PRO A 308 1.84 -23.39 9.03
CA PRO A 308 1.18 -24.40 9.87
C PRO A 308 0.20 -23.77 10.88
N TYR A 309 0.32 -22.47 11.15
CA TYR A 309 -0.52 -21.74 12.08
C TYR A 309 -1.67 -21.00 11.41
N ALA A 310 -1.80 -21.08 10.07
CA ALA A 310 -2.88 -20.49 9.30
C ALA A 310 -4.19 -21.31 9.46
N GLN A 311 -4.66 -21.46 10.69
CA GLN A 311 -5.91 -22.13 11.02
C GLN A 311 -6.91 -21.14 11.60
N PHE A 312 -8.20 -21.41 11.42
CA PHE A 312 -9.24 -20.63 12.06
C PHE A 312 -9.08 -20.69 13.59
N ALA A 313 -8.89 -19.55 14.24
CA ALA A 313 -8.60 -19.47 15.67
C ALA A 313 -9.77 -19.93 16.56
N TRP A 314 -11.00 -19.93 16.03
CA TRP A 314 -12.23 -20.18 16.77
C TRP A 314 -13.03 -21.34 16.18
N THR A 315 -14.31 -21.43 16.55
CA THR A 315 -15.30 -22.30 15.92
C THR A 315 -16.54 -21.49 15.58
N LEU A 316 -17.29 -21.89 14.55
CA LEU A 316 -18.55 -21.23 14.21
C LEU A 316 -19.58 -21.31 15.36
N PRO A 317 -19.74 -22.44 16.07
CA PRO A 317 -20.60 -22.50 17.24
C PRO A 317 -20.19 -21.52 18.35
N ALA A 318 -18.89 -21.31 18.58
CA ALA A 318 -18.43 -20.35 19.58
C ALA A 318 -18.81 -18.92 19.21
N LEU A 319 -18.61 -18.52 17.95
CA LEU A 319 -19.00 -17.20 17.46
C LEU A 319 -20.53 -17.00 17.52
N SER A 320 -21.31 -18.04 17.19
CA SER A 320 -22.77 -18.02 17.36
C SER A 320 -23.17 -17.89 18.83
N GLY A 321 -22.48 -18.58 19.74
CA GLY A 321 -22.75 -18.53 21.18
C GLY A 321 -22.61 -17.13 21.77
N LEU A 322 -21.69 -16.30 21.25
CA LEU A 322 -21.52 -14.91 21.70
C LEU A 322 -22.80 -14.08 21.52
N ARG A 323 -23.58 -14.34 20.46
CA ARG A 323 -24.86 -13.66 20.23
C ARG A 323 -25.87 -13.99 21.33
N GLU A 324 -25.94 -15.26 21.74
CA GLU A 324 -26.86 -15.70 22.79
C GLU A 324 -26.43 -15.19 24.16
N GLU A 325 -25.12 -15.22 24.44
CA GLU A 325 -24.54 -14.82 25.73
C GLU A 325 -24.59 -13.30 25.96
N PHE A 326 -24.19 -12.51 24.97
CA PHE A 326 -24.01 -11.06 25.11
C PHE A 326 -25.05 -10.21 24.38
N ASN A 327 -26.01 -10.83 23.68
CA ASN A 327 -26.98 -10.13 22.82
C ASN A 327 -26.28 -9.20 21.81
N ILE A 328 -25.25 -9.71 21.13
CA ILE A 328 -24.51 -9.01 20.07
C ILE A 328 -24.79 -9.58 18.68
N SER A 329 -24.47 -8.82 17.64
CA SER A 329 -24.41 -9.32 16.27
C SER A 329 -22.97 -9.60 15.85
N VAL A 330 -22.75 -10.65 15.05
CA VAL A 330 -21.43 -10.99 14.50
C VAL A 330 -21.49 -10.86 12.98
N VAL A 331 -20.62 -10.05 12.41
CA VAL A 331 -20.62 -9.74 10.97
C VAL A 331 -19.22 -9.81 10.38
N GLY A 332 -19.12 -9.90 9.05
CA GLY A 332 -17.85 -9.68 8.35
C GLY A 332 -18.06 -9.45 6.86
N GLY A 333 -17.18 -8.68 6.23
CA GLY A 333 -17.16 -8.48 4.78
C GLY A 333 -16.26 -9.52 4.09
N MET A 334 -16.83 -10.64 3.66
CA MET A 334 -16.08 -11.78 3.13
C MET A 334 -16.49 -12.12 1.70
N ARG A 335 -15.50 -12.37 0.84
CA ARG A 335 -15.75 -12.98 -0.47
C ARG A 335 -16.19 -14.44 -0.31
N ASN A 336 -17.25 -14.81 -1.02
CA ASN A 336 -17.76 -16.18 -1.10
C ASN A 336 -16.95 -17.00 -2.09
N ASN A 337 -15.82 -17.55 -1.64
CA ASN A 337 -14.95 -18.42 -2.44
C ASN A 337 -15.08 -19.91 -2.10
N ASN A 338 -15.97 -20.27 -1.17
CA ASN A 338 -16.25 -21.64 -0.76
C ASN A 338 -17.75 -21.78 -0.41
N GLU A 339 -18.49 -22.54 -1.21
CA GLU A 339 -19.94 -22.70 -1.09
C GLU A 339 -20.36 -23.47 0.17
N THR A 340 -19.61 -24.50 0.54
CA THR A 340 -19.86 -25.27 1.76
C THR A 340 -19.70 -24.39 2.99
N MET A 341 -18.61 -23.60 3.05
CA MET A 341 -18.39 -22.67 4.15
C MET A 341 -19.44 -21.56 4.20
N ARG A 342 -19.97 -21.13 3.06
CA ARG A 342 -21.09 -20.18 2.99
C ARG A 342 -22.31 -20.69 3.75
N GLY A 343 -22.75 -21.92 3.45
CA GLY A 343 -23.88 -22.53 4.15
C GLY A 343 -23.65 -22.61 5.66
N LEU A 344 -22.47 -23.04 6.09
CA LEU A 344 -22.14 -23.16 7.53
C LEU A 344 -22.13 -21.80 8.25
N VAL A 345 -21.61 -20.75 7.62
CA VAL A 345 -21.59 -19.38 8.19
C VAL A 345 -23.00 -18.82 8.31
N GLU A 346 -23.84 -19.01 7.28
CA GLU A 346 -25.24 -18.61 7.29
C GLU A 346 -26.05 -19.35 8.38
N GLU A 347 -25.89 -20.66 8.50
CA GLU A 347 -26.52 -21.50 9.54
C GLU A 347 -26.09 -21.10 10.95
N SER A 348 -24.86 -20.60 11.10
CA SER A 348 -24.31 -20.12 12.38
C SER A 348 -24.79 -18.70 12.73
N GLY A 349 -25.64 -18.09 11.91
CA GLY A 349 -26.17 -16.75 12.15
C GLY A 349 -25.15 -15.61 12.03
N ILE A 350 -23.98 -15.87 11.46
CA ILE A 350 -22.97 -14.85 11.17
C ILE A 350 -23.37 -14.15 9.86
N ARG A 351 -23.47 -12.82 9.89
CA ARG A 351 -23.87 -12.06 8.71
C ARG A 351 -22.65 -11.74 7.83
N ASN A 352 -22.53 -12.43 6.70
CA ASN A 352 -21.58 -12.05 5.67
C ASN A 352 -22.12 -10.86 4.85
N LEU A 353 -21.42 -9.74 4.85
CA LEU A 353 -21.75 -8.52 4.12
C LEU A 353 -21.27 -8.54 2.65
N GLY A 354 -20.58 -9.60 2.25
CA GLY A 354 -19.95 -9.71 0.93
C GLY A 354 -18.63 -8.94 0.83
N GLU A 355 -18.12 -8.79 -0.38
CA GLU A 355 -16.94 -7.96 -0.65
C GLU A 355 -17.33 -6.48 -0.56
N LEU A 356 -16.70 -5.75 0.36
CA LEU A 356 -16.97 -4.35 0.63
C LEU A 356 -15.94 -3.46 -0.06
N GLY A 357 -16.37 -2.29 -0.53
CA GLY A 357 -15.46 -1.20 -0.88
C GLY A 357 -14.78 -0.63 0.37
N VAL A 358 -13.77 0.21 0.16
CA VAL A 358 -12.94 0.76 1.25
C VAL A 358 -13.76 1.60 2.23
N VAL A 359 -14.67 2.44 1.71
CA VAL A 359 -15.52 3.32 2.54
C VAL A 359 -16.52 2.47 3.32
N GLU A 360 -17.22 1.55 2.66
CA GLU A 360 -18.20 0.68 3.30
C GLU A 360 -17.55 -0.21 4.36
N PHE A 361 -16.33 -0.69 4.13
CA PHE A 361 -15.56 -1.41 5.13
C PHE A 361 -15.33 -0.57 6.39
N TYR A 362 -14.90 0.69 6.22
CA TYR A 362 -14.64 1.58 7.37
C TYR A 362 -15.92 1.99 8.09
N GLU A 363 -17.03 2.19 7.40
CA GLU A 363 -18.33 2.42 8.04
C GLU A 363 -18.75 1.22 8.91
N GLN A 364 -18.64 -0.01 8.39
CA GLN A 364 -18.96 -1.20 9.15
C GLN A 364 -18.02 -1.41 10.34
N LEU A 365 -16.74 -1.06 10.19
CA LEU A 365 -15.77 -1.14 11.26
C LEU A 365 -16.10 -0.10 12.35
N ALA A 366 -16.38 1.16 12.01
CA ALA A 366 -16.73 2.22 12.96
C ALA A 366 -18.04 1.94 13.74
N GLU A 367 -19.01 1.26 13.13
CA GLU A 367 -20.24 0.79 13.78
C GLU A 367 -20.00 -0.34 14.78
N SER A 368 -18.87 -1.02 14.69
CA SER A 368 -18.57 -2.21 15.48
C SER A 368 -17.94 -1.83 16.83
N PHE A 369 -18.25 -2.58 17.88
CA PHE A 369 -17.64 -2.34 19.20
C PHE A 369 -16.29 -3.05 19.37
N VAL A 370 -16.00 -4.03 18.51
CA VAL A 370 -14.76 -4.82 18.53
C VAL A 370 -14.45 -5.37 17.14
N LEU A 371 -13.16 -5.46 16.81
CA LEU A 371 -12.66 -6.24 15.69
C LEU A 371 -12.11 -7.56 16.24
N VAL A 372 -12.63 -8.68 15.74
CA VAL A 372 -12.25 -10.03 16.19
C VAL A 372 -11.35 -10.66 15.15
N GLY A 373 -10.08 -10.87 15.51
CA GLY A 373 -9.15 -11.65 14.69
C GLY A 373 -9.60 -13.10 14.61
N VAL A 374 -9.49 -13.73 13.44
CA VAL A 374 -9.88 -15.14 13.21
C VAL A 374 -8.67 -16.04 12.89
N GLY A 375 -7.45 -15.50 12.98
CA GLY A 375 -6.19 -16.18 12.66
C GLY A 375 -5.60 -15.78 11.30
N GLN A 376 -6.43 -15.37 10.35
CA GLN A 376 -6.03 -14.91 9.01
C GLN A 376 -6.84 -13.68 8.55
N PRO A 377 -6.30 -12.79 7.69
CA PRO A 377 -4.92 -12.81 7.20
C PRO A 377 -3.93 -12.37 8.28
N ARG A 378 -2.65 -12.72 8.09
CA ARG A 378 -1.54 -12.33 8.96
C ARG A 378 -1.09 -10.90 8.62
N ILE A 379 -0.72 -10.12 9.64
CA ILE A 379 -0.23 -8.74 9.50
C ILE A 379 -1.12 -7.86 8.60
N SER A 380 -2.43 -7.86 8.85
CA SER A 380 -3.31 -6.88 8.19
C SER A 380 -3.10 -5.48 8.76
N PRO A 381 -3.17 -4.39 7.96
CA PRO A 381 -3.27 -3.03 8.50
C PRO A 381 -4.60 -2.77 9.24
N SER A 382 -5.65 -3.57 8.98
CA SER A 382 -7.01 -3.31 9.49
C SER A 382 -7.14 -3.17 11.02
N PRO A 383 -6.39 -3.88 11.87
CA PRO A 383 -6.43 -3.65 13.31
C PRO A 383 -5.92 -2.29 13.75
N TRP A 384 -4.95 -1.71 13.04
CA TRP A 384 -4.53 -0.33 13.30
C TRP A 384 -5.62 0.67 12.90
N ASP A 385 -6.28 0.43 11.76
CA ASP A 385 -7.45 1.21 11.35
C ASP A 385 -8.61 1.10 12.37
N ALA A 386 -8.81 -0.09 12.95
CA ALA A 386 -9.82 -0.31 13.98
C ALA A 386 -9.55 0.55 15.22
N LEU A 387 -8.31 0.53 15.74
CA LEU A 387 -7.92 1.38 16.88
C LEU A 387 -8.12 2.86 16.59
N CYS A 388 -7.79 3.29 15.37
CA CYS A 388 -8.05 4.64 14.89
C CYS A 388 -9.54 5.03 14.97
N MET A 389 -10.47 4.08 14.83
CA MET A 389 -11.91 4.32 14.92
C MET A 389 -12.49 4.06 16.33
N GLY A 390 -11.64 3.85 17.34
CA GLY A 390 -12.08 3.51 18.69
C GLY A 390 -12.62 2.08 18.77
N VAL A 391 -12.09 1.16 17.97
CA VAL A 391 -12.52 -0.24 17.91
C VAL A 391 -11.35 -1.12 18.36
N PRO A 392 -11.39 -1.67 19.58
CA PRO A 392 -10.34 -2.56 20.06
C PRO A 392 -10.27 -3.86 19.26
N PHE A 393 -9.11 -4.50 19.32
CA PHE A 393 -8.82 -5.71 18.55
C PHE A 393 -8.60 -6.92 19.46
N ILE A 394 -9.34 -8.00 19.22
CA ILE A 394 -9.04 -9.31 19.81
C ILE A 394 -8.00 -9.99 18.92
N ASN A 395 -6.77 -10.13 19.43
CA ASN A 395 -5.64 -10.69 18.70
C ASN A 395 -5.43 -12.16 19.08
N PRO A 396 -5.81 -13.12 18.22
CA PRO A 396 -5.66 -14.54 18.57
C PRO A 396 -4.18 -14.93 18.62
N ILE A 397 -3.79 -15.60 19.71
CA ILE A 397 -2.48 -16.23 19.90
C ILE A 397 -2.59 -17.67 19.38
N LEU A 398 -1.99 -17.92 18.22
CA LEU A 398 -2.14 -19.18 17.46
C LEU A 398 -1.14 -20.25 17.92
N ALA A 399 0.00 -19.84 18.47
CA ALA A 399 0.95 -20.72 19.15
C ALA A 399 1.71 -19.91 20.20
N TRP A 400 2.20 -20.60 21.24
CA TRP A 400 2.95 -20.03 22.36
C TRP A 400 3.83 -21.12 22.98
N ASP A 401 4.72 -20.72 23.88
CA ASP A 401 5.50 -21.67 24.69
C ASP A 401 4.61 -22.23 25.81
N GLU A 402 4.33 -23.53 25.81
CA GLU A 402 3.46 -24.15 26.82
C GLU A 402 4.05 -24.12 28.23
N GLU A 403 5.38 -24.07 28.37
CA GLU A 403 6.05 -23.98 29.67
C GLU A 403 6.02 -22.56 30.23
N ASP A 404 5.91 -21.55 29.36
CA ASP A 404 5.81 -20.13 29.71
C ASP A 404 4.80 -19.41 28.81
N PRO A 405 3.49 -19.67 28.98
CA PRO A 405 2.44 -19.19 28.07
C PRO A 405 2.28 -17.66 28.07
N GLU A 406 2.84 -16.96 29.06
CA GLU A 406 2.82 -15.49 29.15
C GLU A 406 4.01 -14.84 28.42
N ASN A 407 4.97 -15.64 27.93
CA ASN A 407 6.13 -15.13 27.22
C ASN A 407 5.76 -14.65 25.81
N ARG A 408 5.48 -13.35 25.72
CA ARG A 408 5.08 -12.70 24.46
C ARG A 408 6.10 -12.80 23.34
N THR A 409 7.38 -13.00 23.65
CA THR A 409 8.43 -13.20 22.64
C THR A 409 8.32 -14.55 21.92
N LYS A 410 7.54 -15.47 22.47
CA LYS A 410 7.25 -16.80 21.92
C LYS A 410 5.86 -16.90 21.31
N TRP A 411 5.06 -15.84 21.37
CA TRP A 411 3.72 -15.84 20.82
C TRP A 411 3.75 -15.72 19.29
N HIS A 412 2.98 -16.59 18.64
CA HIS A 412 2.65 -16.48 17.22
C HIS A 412 1.20 -16.01 17.08
N THR A 413 0.99 -14.70 16.96
CA THR A 413 -0.37 -14.10 16.94
C THR A 413 -0.75 -13.61 15.55
N GLN A 414 -2.04 -13.49 15.22
CA GLN A 414 -2.47 -13.00 13.90
C GLN A 414 -1.83 -11.64 13.55
N GLN A 415 -1.69 -10.76 14.53
CA GLN A 415 -0.98 -9.49 14.46
C GLN A 415 0.20 -9.48 15.42
N TRP A 416 1.33 -10.02 15.00
CA TRP A 416 2.48 -10.12 15.89
C TRP A 416 3.14 -8.77 16.19
N HIS A 417 2.96 -7.75 15.32
CA HIS A 417 3.39 -6.38 15.60
C HIS A 417 2.65 -5.73 16.77
N MET A 418 1.54 -6.33 17.21
CA MET A 418 0.70 -5.85 18.32
C MET A 418 0.84 -6.71 19.59
N THR A 419 1.80 -7.64 19.67
CA THR A 419 1.98 -8.52 20.85
C THR A 419 2.29 -7.75 22.13
N HIS A 420 2.98 -6.62 22.01
CA HIS A 420 3.33 -5.76 23.13
C HIS A 420 2.18 -4.84 23.60
N MET A 421 1.04 -4.87 22.92
CA MET A 421 -0.12 -4.04 23.27
C MET A 421 -1.05 -4.77 24.23
N ASP A 422 -1.71 -4.00 25.08
CA ASP A 422 -2.61 -4.47 26.14
C ASP A 422 -4.00 -3.84 26.01
N PRO A 423 -5.00 -4.36 26.75
CA PRO A 423 -6.26 -3.67 26.95
C PRO A 423 -6.03 -2.23 27.45
N PRO A 424 -6.84 -1.24 27.02
CA PRO A 424 -8.10 -1.42 26.28
C PRO A 424 -7.93 -1.47 24.75
N TYR A 425 -6.71 -1.48 24.21
CA TYR A 425 -6.50 -1.43 22.75
C TYR A 425 -6.56 -2.82 22.12
N VAL A 426 -5.74 -3.73 22.63
CA VAL A 426 -5.60 -5.08 22.10
C VAL A 426 -5.84 -6.08 23.20
N TYR A 427 -6.62 -7.10 22.91
CA TYR A 427 -6.92 -8.21 23.81
C TYR A 427 -6.27 -9.46 23.24
N PRO A 428 -5.04 -9.82 23.68
CA PRO A 428 -4.42 -11.08 23.30
C PRO A 428 -5.23 -12.24 23.87
N THR A 429 -5.65 -13.17 23.03
CA THR A 429 -6.52 -14.28 23.44
C THR A 429 -5.99 -15.57 22.86
N GLN A 430 -5.71 -16.57 23.69
CA GLN A 430 -5.27 -17.89 23.23
C GLN A 430 -6.32 -18.51 22.29
N ALA A 431 -5.88 -18.89 21.09
CA ALA A 431 -6.74 -19.54 20.11
C ALA A 431 -7.33 -20.83 20.70
N HIS A 432 -8.54 -21.19 20.27
CA HIS A 432 -9.31 -22.34 20.74
C HIS A 432 -9.72 -22.34 22.23
N ASN A 433 -9.29 -21.36 23.02
CA ASN A 433 -9.80 -21.14 24.37
C ASN A 433 -11.10 -20.32 24.32
N LEU A 434 -12.24 -21.01 24.13
CA LEU A 434 -13.53 -20.37 23.90
C LEU A 434 -14.01 -19.52 25.09
N SER A 435 -13.68 -19.95 26.31
CA SER A 435 -13.98 -19.17 27.52
C SER A 435 -13.16 -17.88 27.58
N ALA A 436 -11.90 -17.92 27.14
CA ALA A 436 -11.08 -16.71 27.04
C ALA A 436 -11.62 -15.74 25.97
N LEU A 437 -12.12 -16.25 24.83
CA LEU A 437 -12.79 -15.42 23.83
C LEU A 437 -14.03 -14.72 24.40
N SER A 438 -14.92 -15.47 25.07
CA SER A 438 -16.11 -14.91 25.73
C SER A 438 -15.72 -13.85 26.78
N HIS A 439 -14.70 -14.14 27.60
CA HIS A 439 -14.18 -13.18 28.57
C HIS A 439 -13.62 -11.90 27.94
N SER A 440 -12.85 -12.01 26.84
CA SER A 440 -12.35 -10.83 26.12
C SER A 440 -13.49 -10.00 25.54
N ILE A 441 -14.53 -10.63 25.00
CA ILE A 441 -15.74 -9.93 24.51
C ILE A 441 -16.43 -9.17 25.65
N GLN A 442 -16.61 -9.82 26.81
CA GLN A 442 -17.15 -9.17 27.99
C GLN A 442 -16.32 -7.95 28.41
N GLN A 443 -14.99 -8.10 28.51
CA GLN A 443 -14.11 -7.00 28.92
C GLN A 443 -14.19 -5.81 27.96
N VAL A 444 -14.29 -6.06 26.65
CA VAL A 444 -14.43 -5.00 25.66
C VAL A 444 -15.78 -4.28 25.79
N LEU A 445 -16.88 -5.01 26.05
CA LEU A 445 -18.19 -4.41 26.30
C LEU A 445 -18.21 -3.54 27.56
N GLU A 446 -17.49 -3.96 28.60
CA GLU A 446 -17.39 -3.24 29.87
C GLU A 446 -16.41 -2.05 29.82
N ASN A 447 -15.42 -2.09 28.92
CA ASN A 447 -14.35 -1.11 28.81
C ASN A 447 -14.17 -0.66 27.35
N PRO A 448 -15.18 0.01 26.75
CA PRO A 448 -15.08 0.46 25.37
C PRO A 448 -13.99 1.51 25.20
N LEU A 449 -13.39 1.51 24.00
CA LEU A 449 -12.42 2.54 23.63
C LEU A 449 -13.18 3.81 23.21
N GLU A 450 -13.17 4.81 24.10
CA GLU A 450 -13.96 6.06 23.94
C GLU A 450 -13.29 7.10 23.02
N GLU A 451 -12.06 6.88 22.60
CA GLU A 451 -11.29 7.80 21.77
C GLU A 451 -10.55 7.06 20.66
N ARG A 452 -10.17 7.78 19.61
CA ARG A 452 -9.28 7.26 18.58
C ARG A 452 -7.92 6.97 19.16
N TYR A 453 -7.27 5.91 18.70
CA TYR A 453 -5.88 5.64 19.03
C TYR A 453 -5.03 5.48 17.76
N ILE A 454 -4.00 6.30 17.65
CA ILE A 454 -2.96 6.21 16.64
C ILE A 454 -1.62 6.15 17.38
N PRO A 455 -0.84 5.06 17.26
CA PRO A 455 0.50 5.01 17.84
C PRO A 455 1.39 6.14 17.32
N GLU A 456 2.28 6.65 18.17
CA GLU A 456 3.17 7.76 17.79
C GLU A 456 3.99 7.44 16.53
N HIS A 457 4.51 6.21 16.43
CA HIS A 457 5.29 5.77 15.28
C HIS A 457 4.48 5.58 13.98
N MET A 458 3.15 5.67 14.04
CA MET A 458 2.25 5.64 12.88
C MET A 458 1.63 7.01 12.58
N ARG A 459 1.98 8.06 13.34
CA ARG A 459 1.65 9.44 12.98
C ARG A 459 2.42 9.85 11.74
N PHE A 460 1.79 10.68 10.92
CA PHE A 460 2.36 11.06 9.64
C PHE A 460 3.68 11.83 9.83
N GLU A 461 3.73 12.73 10.81
CA GLU A 461 4.94 13.49 11.13
C GLU A 461 6.11 12.59 11.53
N TRP A 462 5.86 11.54 12.32
CA TRP A 462 6.89 10.57 12.71
C TRP A 462 7.40 9.80 11.49
N VAL A 463 6.49 9.24 10.69
CA VAL A 463 6.85 8.45 9.50
C VAL A 463 7.57 9.31 8.46
N LYS A 464 7.12 10.55 8.27
CA LYS A 464 7.78 11.55 7.42
C LYS A 464 9.19 11.84 7.91
N GLY A 465 9.37 12.13 9.20
CA GLY A 465 10.69 12.36 9.79
C GLY A 465 11.62 11.15 9.58
N ARG A 466 11.11 9.94 9.84
CA ARG A 466 11.88 8.70 9.67
C ARG A 466 12.25 8.45 8.21
N MET A 467 11.36 8.75 7.26
CA MET A 467 11.67 8.64 5.83
C MET A 467 12.78 9.62 5.42
N GLY A 468 12.76 10.85 5.96
CA GLY A 468 13.84 11.81 5.76
C GLY A 468 15.20 11.29 6.26
N GLU A 469 15.23 10.67 7.44
CA GLU A 469 16.43 10.00 7.96
C GLU A 469 16.89 8.84 7.07
N VAL A 470 15.95 8.10 6.47
CA VAL A 470 16.28 7.05 5.50
C VAL A 470 16.94 7.67 4.28
N VAL A 471 16.34 8.68 3.63
CA VAL A 471 16.91 9.30 2.41
C VAL A 471 18.27 9.96 2.67
N GLU A 472 18.43 10.62 3.81
CA GLU A 472 19.65 11.37 4.16
C GLU A 472 20.70 10.54 4.93
N GLY A 473 20.45 9.25 5.17
CA GLY A 473 21.37 8.37 5.87
C GLY A 473 22.71 8.16 5.15
N ASP A 474 23.78 7.99 5.92
CA ASP A 474 25.09 7.57 5.40
C ASP A 474 25.11 6.06 5.10
N TRP A 475 24.52 5.70 3.97
CA TRP A 475 24.44 4.31 3.53
C TRP A 475 25.79 3.78 3.06
N GLU A 476 26.64 4.61 2.46
CA GLU A 476 27.99 4.22 2.06
C GLU A 476 28.84 3.83 3.27
N GLY A 477 28.80 4.61 4.35
CA GLY A 477 29.44 4.27 5.62
C GLY A 477 28.95 2.93 6.16
N ARG A 478 27.63 2.73 6.23
CA ARG A 478 27.03 1.46 6.68
C ARG A 478 27.40 0.28 5.77
N GLY A 479 27.48 0.50 4.47
CA GLY A 479 27.87 -0.53 3.50
C GLY A 479 29.32 -0.95 3.70
N ARG A 480 30.20 0.02 3.98
CA ARG A 480 31.61 -0.24 4.31
C ARG A 480 31.73 -1.08 5.59
N GLU A 481 30.98 -0.77 6.63
CA GLU A 481 30.96 -1.57 7.87
C GLU A 481 30.58 -3.04 7.60
N VAL A 482 29.55 -3.28 6.78
CA VAL A 482 29.14 -4.64 6.41
C VAL A 482 30.22 -5.35 5.58
N LEU A 483 30.82 -4.65 4.62
CA LEU A 483 31.91 -5.20 3.81
C LEU A 483 33.12 -5.58 4.66
N ASP A 484 33.54 -4.70 5.58
CA ASP A 484 34.65 -4.96 6.50
C ASP A 484 34.37 -6.18 7.39
N GLU A 485 33.12 -6.33 7.85
CA GLU A 485 32.68 -7.49 8.63
C GLU A 485 32.74 -8.81 7.83
N TRP A 486 32.29 -8.78 6.57
CA TRP A 486 32.34 -9.94 5.66
C TRP A 486 33.77 -10.36 5.34
N VAL A 487 34.62 -9.38 4.98
CA VAL A 487 36.05 -9.60 4.72
C VAL A 487 36.73 -10.18 5.96
N GLY A 488 36.43 -9.66 7.16
CA GLY A 488 36.96 -10.18 8.42
C GLY A 488 36.55 -11.63 8.72
N ARG A 489 35.37 -12.06 8.26
CA ARG A 489 34.86 -13.44 8.38
C ARG A 489 35.34 -14.38 7.26
N GLY A 490 35.92 -13.86 6.19
CA GLY A 490 36.22 -14.62 4.98
C GLY A 490 34.96 -15.06 4.21
N GLU A 491 33.84 -14.37 4.43
CA GLU A 491 32.57 -14.60 3.75
C GLU A 491 32.37 -13.58 2.62
N GLY A 492 31.82 -14.02 1.50
CA GLY A 492 31.23 -13.12 0.51
C GLY A 492 31.98 -12.95 -0.81
N ARG A 493 31.18 -12.78 -1.86
CA ARG A 493 31.59 -12.10 -3.10
C ARG A 493 31.81 -10.63 -2.72
N GLY A 494 33.04 -10.13 -2.81
CA GLY A 494 33.31 -8.72 -2.56
C GLY A 494 32.48 -7.86 -3.53
N PHE A 495 31.72 -6.90 -3.00
CA PHE A 495 31.14 -5.84 -3.82
C PHE A 495 32.06 -4.62 -3.77
N VAL A 496 32.01 -3.80 -4.83
CA VAL A 496 32.80 -2.58 -4.90
C VAL A 496 31.99 -1.44 -4.31
N MET A 497 32.60 -0.69 -3.38
CA MET A 497 32.01 0.50 -2.75
C MET A 497 31.66 1.61 -3.75
#